data_AF-A0A8X6HPE8-F1
#
_entry.id   AF-A0A8X6HPE8-F1
#
_cell.length_a   1.000
_cell.length_b   1.000
_cell.length_c   1.000
_cell.angle_alpha   90.00
_cell.angle_beta   90.00
_cell.angle_gamma   90.00
#
_symmetry.space_group_name_H-M   'P 1'
#
loop_
_entity.id
_entity.type
_entity.pdbx_description
1 polymer ?
#
loop_
_entity_poly.entity_id
_entity_poly.type
_entity_poly.pdbx_seq_one_letter_code
_entity_poly.pdbx_strand_id
1 'polypeptide(L)'
;MIVPDASLRSNQIQLPAHVVKKFSIQNQWIILNRMPSLQPGNFIALKVSSPGCEYDCFGIPLEVVQAMNADFHDEYNLYLVPNALSQAECATILNPESQLGCFVMQGPKLTPTQDMMVCVFCQI
;
A
#
# COMPACT_ATOMS: atom_id res chain seq x y z
N MET A 1 7.27 -1.04 11.17
CA MET A 1 6.30 -2.15 11.25
C MET A 1 5.05 -1.76 10.48
N ILE A 2 4.55 -2.64 9.63
CA ILE A 2 3.31 -2.44 8.87
C ILE A 2 2.17 -3.14 9.59
N VAL A 3 1.02 -2.48 9.67
CA VAL A 3 -0.19 -2.97 10.33
C VAL A 3 -1.33 -2.89 9.33
N PRO A 4 -2.19 -3.91 9.24
CA PRO A 4 -3.35 -3.87 8.37
C PRO A 4 -4.35 -2.84 8.87
N ASP A 5 -4.83 -1.99 7.98
CA ASP A 5 -5.84 -0.97 8.27
C ASP A 5 -6.98 -1.05 7.25
N ALA A 6 -8.13 -1.54 7.72
CA ALA A 6 -9.34 -1.71 6.92
C ALA A 6 -10.08 -0.40 6.64
N SER A 7 -9.69 0.71 7.28
CA SER A 7 -10.27 2.02 7.01
C SER A 7 -9.68 2.71 5.78
N LEU A 8 -8.55 2.21 5.27
CA LEU A 8 -7.84 2.74 4.12
C LEU A 8 -8.43 2.23 2.80
N ARG A 9 -8.40 3.10 1.79
CA ARG A 9 -8.60 2.67 0.40
C ARG A 9 -7.40 1.89 -0.11
N SER A 10 -7.61 1.07 -1.14
CA SER A 10 -6.57 0.22 -1.74
C SER A 10 -5.35 1.01 -2.26
N ASN A 11 -5.51 2.30 -2.57
CA ASN A 11 -4.42 3.20 -2.99
C ASN A 11 -3.85 4.10 -1.89
N GLN A 12 -4.22 3.88 -0.61
CA GLN A 12 -3.80 4.72 0.50
C GLN A 12 -2.82 4.01 1.45
N ILE A 13 -2.05 4.83 2.16
CA ILE A 13 -1.20 4.40 3.27
C ILE A 13 -1.32 5.39 4.41
N GLN A 14 -1.37 4.90 5.64
CA GLN A 14 -1.30 5.74 6.82
C GLN A 14 0.13 5.75 7.37
N LEU A 15 0.66 6.95 7.61
CA LEU A 15 1.99 7.14 8.18
C LEU A 15 1.90 7.84 9.54
N PRO A 16 2.88 7.63 10.43
CA PRO A 16 2.97 8.35 11.69
C PRO A 16 2.99 9.87 11.47
N ALA A 17 2.24 10.60 12.28
CA ALA A 17 2.07 12.05 12.13
C ALA A 17 3.41 12.80 12.18
N HIS A 18 4.38 12.29 12.96
CA HIS A 18 5.71 12.88 13.05
C HIS A 18 6.50 12.75 11.72
N VAL A 19 6.36 11.64 10.99
CA VAL A 19 6.96 11.45 9.65
C VAL A 19 6.30 12.38 8.65
N VAL A 20 4.97 12.41 8.65
CA VAL A 20 4.20 13.25 7.72
C VAL A 20 4.54 14.73 7.90
N LYS A 21 4.65 15.21 9.16
CA LYS A 21 5.05 16.59 9.48
C LYS A 21 6.49 16.88 9.11
N LYS A 22 7.42 15.96 9.42
CA LYS A 22 8.86 16.13 9.16
C LYS A 22 9.18 16.31 7.68
N PHE A 23 8.48 15.59 6.81
CA PHE A 23 8.72 15.60 5.37
C PHE A 23 7.66 16.37 4.57
N SER A 24 6.66 16.96 5.22
CA SER A 24 5.57 17.73 4.58
C SER A 24 4.88 16.97 3.43
N ILE A 25 4.66 15.66 3.61
CA ILE A 25 4.18 14.73 2.56
C ILE A 25 2.67 14.47 2.62
N GLN A 26 1.89 15.42 3.16
CA GLN A 26 0.43 15.28 3.25
C GLN A 26 -0.18 15.18 1.85
N ASN A 27 -1.06 14.19 1.63
CA ASN A 27 -1.72 13.92 0.35
C ASN A 27 -0.77 13.66 -0.84
N GLN A 28 0.50 13.34 -0.58
CA GLN A 28 1.47 12.99 -1.61
C GLN A 28 1.52 11.48 -1.84
N TRP A 29 1.89 11.07 -3.05
CA TRP A 29 2.24 9.70 -3.37
C TRP A 29 3.64 9.37 -2.86
N ILE A 30 3.79 8.16 -2.34
CA ILE A 30 5.05 7.58 -1.90
C ILE A 30 5.18 6.20 -2.51
N ILE A 31 6.41 5.73 -2.69
CA ILE A 31 6.67 4.39 -3.19
C ILE A 31 6.99 3.48 -2.00
N LEU A 32 6.25 2.38 -1.90
CA LEU A 32 6.51 1.31 -0.96
C LEU A 32 7.20 0.16 -1.71
N ASN A 33 8.26 -0.38 -1.11
CA ASN A 33 8.95 -1.56 -1.61
C ASN A 33 9.14 -2.58 -0.49
N ARG A 34 8.81 -3.84 -0.76
CA ARG A 34 9.16 -4.97 0.10
C ARG A 34 10.36 -5.72 -0.48
N MET A 35 11.40 -5.88 0.34
CA MET A 35 12.55 -6.72 0.02
C MET A 35 12.30 -8.18 0.46
N PRO A 36 12.78 -9.18 -0.30
CA PRO A 36 13.43 -9.07 -1.60
C PRO A 36 12.43 -8.75 -2.72
N SER A 37 12.81 -7.83 -3.62
CA SER A 37 11.98 -7.40 -4.74
C SER A 37 12.14 -8.36 -5.92
N LEU A 38 11.38 -9.46 -5.92
CA LEU A 38 11.47 -10.50 -6.96
C LEU A 38 10.73 -10.13 -8.25
N GLN A 39 9.77 -9.21 -8.17
CA GLN A 39 8.91 -8.83 -9.28
C GLN A 39 8.63 -7.33 -9.28
N PRO A 40 8.28 -6.73 -10.43
CA PRO A 40 7.86 -5.33 -10.50
C PRO A 40 6.68 -5.01 -9.57
N GLY A 41 5.83 -6.01 -9.28
CA GLY A 41 4.69 -5.87 -8.37
C GLY A 41 5.03 -5.59 -6.91
N ASN A 42 6.29 -5.77 -6.50
CA ASN A 42 6.79 -5.45 -5.16
C ASN A 42 6.97 -3.94 -4.94
N PHE A 43 6.95 -3.14 -6.01
CA PHE A 43 6.93 -1.70 -5.96
C PHE A 43 5.51 -1.21 -6.24
N ILE A 44 4.99 -0.43 -5.30
CA ILE A 44 3.67 0.19 -5.44
C ILE A 44 3.73 1.66 -5.01
N ALA A 45 2.88 2.48 -5.63
CA ALA A 45 2.66 3.83 -5.18
C ALA A 45 1.39 3.90 -4.34
N LEU A 46 1.50 4.45 -3.14
CA LEU A 46 0.37 4.69 -2.24
C LEU A 46 0.31 6.17 -1.88
N LYS A 47 -0.90 6.70 -1.76
CA LYS A 47 -1.15 8.08 -1.36
C LYS A 47 -1.22 8.18 0.16
N VAL A 48 -0.45 9.10 0.73
CA VAL A 48 -0.45 9.36 2.17
C VAL A 48 -1.83 9.87 2.60
N SER A 49 -2.49 9.11 3.48
CA SER A 49 -3.76 9.48 4.10
C SER A 49 -3.55 10.62 5.11
N SER A 50 -4.57 11.48 5.24
CA SER A 50 -4.59 12.59 6.18
C SER A 50 -5.83 12.49 7.08
N PRO A 51 -5.72 12.67 8.41
CA PRO A 51 -4.49 12.95 9.15
C PRO A 51 -3.57 11.72 9.31
N GLY A 52 -2.28 11.95 9.51
CA GLY A 52 -1.35 10.89 9.92
C GLY A 52 -1.74 10.31 11.29
N CYS A 53 -1.33 9.07 11.58
CA CYS A 53 -1.70 8.39 12.82
C CYS A 53 -0.78 8.77 13.99
N GLU A 54 -1.26 8.57 15.21
CA GLU A 54 -0.47 8.78 16.44
C GLU A 54 0.47 7.60 16.75
N TYR A 55 0.27 6.46 16.08
CA TYR A 55 1.04 5.24 16.28
C TYR A 55 2.32 5.25 15.44
N ASP A 56 3.39 4.65 15.96
CA ASP A 56 4.67 4.47 15.26
C ASP A 56 4.65 3.25 14.29
N CYS A 57 3.57 3.13 13.52
CA CYS A 57 3.38 2.06 12.54
C CYS A 57 2.83 2.61 11.22
N PHE A 58 3.04 1.86 10.14
CA PHE A 58 2.47 2.18 8.83
C PHE A 58 1.18 1.39 8.63
N GLY A 59 0.06 2.06 8.44
CA GLY A 59 -1.21 1.43 8.11
C GLY A 59 -1.26 1.14 6.61
N ILE A 60 -1.58 -0.11 6.23
CA ILE A 60 -1.72 -0.51 4.83
C ILE A 60 -3.03 -1.30 4.62
N PRO A 61 -3.69 -1.17 3.46
CA PRO A 61 -4.83 -2.04 3.12
C PRO A 61 -4.39 -3.51 2.97
N LEU A 62 -5.18 -4.44 3.52
CA LEU A 62 -4.89 -5.89 3.51
C LEU A 62 -4.68 -6.46 2.10
N GLU A 63 -5.46 -6.00 1.14
CA GLU A 63 -5.42 -6.46 -0.26
C GLU A 63 -4.01 -6.25 -0.86
N VAL A 64 -3.35 -5.16 -0.47
CA VAL A 64 -2.02 -4.78 -0.96
C VAL A 64 -0.93 -5.63 -0.30
N VAL A 65 -1.11 -6.03 0.96
CA VAL A 65 -0.18 -6.91 1.68
C VAL A 65 -0.04 -8.24 0.94
N GLN A 66 -1.17 -8.84 0.55
CA GLN A 66 -1.15 -10.11 -0.18
C GLN A 66 -0.54 -9.93 -1.59
N ALA A 67 -0.85 -8.83 -2.28
CA ALA A 67 -0.27 -8.52 -3.59
C ALA A 67 1.27 -8.46 -3.58
N MET A 68 1.86 -7.98 -2.47
CA MET A 68 3.30 -7.89 -2.27
C MET A 68 3.91 -9.18 -1.67
N ASN A 69 3.08 -10.22 -1.51
CA ASN A 69 3.41 -11.47 -0.83
C ASN A 69 3.95 -11.26 0.61
N ALA A 70 3.56 -10.15 1.23
CA ALA A 70 4.21 -9.64 2.42
C ALA A 70 3.57 -10.19 3.70
N ASP A 71 4.35 -10.33 4.75
CA ASP A 71 3.86 -10.64 6.10
C ASP A 71 4.03 -9.43 7.04
N PHE A 72 3.45 -9.51 8.24
CA PHE A 72 3.49 -8.42 9.21
C PHE A 72 4.85 -8.27 9.93
N HIS A 73 5.79 -9.20 9.68
CA HIS A 73 7.13 -9.19 10.25
C HIS A 73 8.18 -8.64 9.27
N ASP A 74 7.80 -8.45 8.00
CA ASP A 74 8.66 -7.93 6.97
C ASP A 74 9.02 -6.44 7.16
N GLU A 75 10.24 -6.10 6.71
CA GLU A 75 10.69 -4.72 6.60
C GLU A 75 10.38 -4.15 5.22
N TYR A 76 9.94 -2.90 5.22
CA TYR A 76 9.54 -2.20 4.01
C TYR A 76 10.30 -0.89 3.87
N ASN A 77 10.67 -0.57 2.65
CA ASN A 77 11.31 0.67 2.30
C ASN A 77 10.28 1.66 1.76
N LEU A 78 10.36 2.89 2.24
CA LEU A 78 9.53 4.02 1.83
C LEU A 78 10.39 5.03 1.09
N TYR A 79 10.02 5.35 -0.14
CA TYR A 79 10.69 6.37 -0.95
C TYR A 79 9.77 7.57 -1.15
N LEU A 80 10.30 8.76 -0.87
CA LEU A 80 9.61 10.02 -1.10
C LEU A 80 9.73 10.39 -2.58
N VAL A 81 8.65 10.94 -3.13
CA VAL A 81 8.58 11.35 -4.53
C VAL A 81 8.41 12.87 -4.59
N PRO A 82 9.49 13.66 -4.61
CA PRO A 82 9.38 15.12 -4.45
C PRO A 82 8.86 15.84 -5.70
N ASN A 83 9.04 15.26 -6.89
CA ASN A 83 8.75 15.92 -8.15
C ASN A 83 7.28 15.74 -8.57
N ALA A 84 6.63 16.80 -9.05
CA ALA A 84 5.23 16.77 -9.48
C ALA A 84 4.98 15.84 -10.67
N LEU A 85 5.93 15.72 -11.60
CA LEU A 85 5.82 14.78 -12.73
C LEU A 85 5.89 13.33 -12.24
N SER A 86 6.80 13.02 -11.32
CA SER A 86 6.93 11.68 -10.73
C SER A 86 5.72 11.32 -9.86
N GLN A 87 5.09 12.31 -9.19
CA GLN A 87 3.82 12.13 -8.48
C GLN A 87 2.68 11.71 -9.45
N ALA A 88 2.60 12.34 -10.62
CA ALA A 88 1.62 11.99 -11.65
C ALA A 88 1.89 10.60 -12.26
N GLU A 89 3.15 10.26 -12.50
CA GLU A 89 3.58 8.94 -12.95
C GLU A 89 3.21 7.85 -11.92
N CYS A 90 3.46 8.10 -10.64
CA CYS A 90 3.08 7.18 -9.56
C CYS A 90 1.57 6.94 -9.52
N ALA A 91 0.77 8.01 -9.64
CA ALA A 91 -0.69 7.92 -9.62
C ALA A 91 -1.27 7.11 -10.80
N THR A 92 -0.57 7.08 -11.93
CA THR A 92 -1.04 6.45 -13.17
C THR A 92 -0.49 5.04 -13.35
N ILE A 93 0.83 4.88 -13.20
CA ILE A 93 1.53 3.64 -13.51
C ILE A 93 1.58 2.72 -12.31
N LEU A 94 1.94 3.22 -11.12
CA LEU A 94 2.26 2.40 -9.94
C LEU A 94 1.11 2.31 -8.92
N ASN A 95 -0.03 2.94 -9.20
CA ASN A 95 -1.21 2.88 -8.36
C ASN A 95 -1.79 1.44 -8.37
N PRO A 96 -1.99 0.80 -7.20
CA PRO A 96 -2.58 -0.53 -7.13
C PRO A 96 -3.99 -0.62 -7.75
N GLU A 97 -4.77 0.46 -7.74
CA GLU A 97 -6.09 0.49 -8.39
C GLU A 97 -6.00 0.48 -9.92
N SER A 98 -4.92 1.01 -10.51
CA SER A 98 -4.70 0.95 -11.97
C SER A 98 -4.04 -0.36 -12.40
N GLN A 99 -3.33 -1.04 -11.49
CA GLN A 99 -2.67 -2.33 -11.71
C GLN A 99 -3.46 -3.51 -11.11
N LEU A 100 -4.66 -3.76 -11.64
CA LEU A 100 -5.48 -4.90 -11.18
C LEU A 100 -4.97 -6.27 -11.67
N GLY A 101 -4.16 -6.30 -12.74
CA GLY A 101 -3.59 -7.53 -13.28
C GLY A 101 -2.22 -7.84 -12.66
N CYS A 102 -2.01 -9.09 -12.25
CA CYS A 102 -0.67 -9.58 -11.94
C CYS A 102 -0.11 -10.33 -13.16
N PHE A 103 1.07 -9.91 -13.64
CA PHE A 103 1.73 -10.55 -14.78
C PHE A 103 2.25 -11.96 -14.48
N VAL A 104 2.36 -12.33 -13.20
CA VAL A 104 2.98 -13.59 -12.76
C VAL A 104 1.97 -14.52 -12.09
N MET A 105 1.12 -13.97 -11.21
CA MET A 105 -0.01 -14.69 -10.62
C MET A 105 -1.18 -14.52 -11.59
N GLN A 106 -1.57 -15.55 -12.34
CA GLN A 106 -2.68 -15.47 -13.30
C GLN A 106 -4.02 -15.20 -12.59
N GLY A 107 -4.27 -13.94 -12.20
CA GLY A 107 -5.42 -13.52 -11.38
C GLY A 107 -5.35 -12.04 -10.97
N PRO A 108 -6.36 -11.55 -10.25
CA PRO A 108 -6.41 -10.16 -9.81
C PRO A 108 -5.35 -9.90 -8.72
N LYS A 109 -4.67 -8.76 -8.79
CA LYS A 109 -3.67 -8.31 -7.81
C LYS A 109 -4.32 -7.92 -6.48
N LEU A 110 -5.51 -7.33 -6.54
CA LEU A 110 -6.34 -7.01 -5.38
C LEU A 110 -7.47 -8.03 -5.31
N THR A 111 -7.44 -8.89 -4.29
CA THR A 111 -8.51 -9.85 -4.01
C THR A 111 -8.85 -9.81 -2.53
N PRO A 112 -10.09 -10.15 -2.14
CA PRO A 112 -10.43 -10.35 -0.74
C PRO A 112 -9.60 -11.52 -0.18
N THR A 113 -9.02 -11.32 1.00
CA THR A 113 -8.02 -12.22 1.56
C THR A 113 -8.55 -12.91 2.82
N GLN A 114 -8.25 -14.20 2.99
CA GLN A 114 -8.47 -15.01 4.20
C GLN A 114 -9.86 -14.77 4.86
N ASP A 115 -9.90 -14.07 5.98
CA ASP A 115 -11.09 -13.86 6.80
C ASP A 115 -12.17 -13.03 6.08
N MET A 116 -11.77 -12.19 5.11
CA MET A 116 -12.72 -11.47 4.27
C MET A 116 -13.59 -12.43 3.46
N MET A 117 -12.99 -13.51 2.95
CA MET A 117 -13.71 -14.55 2.19
C MET A 117 -14.62 -15.35 3.12
N VAL A 118 -14.18 -15.67 4.34
CA VAL A 118 -15.00 -16.39 5.33
C VAL A 118 -16.25 -15.59 5.68
N CYS A 119 -16.12 -14.28 5.87
CA CYS A 119 -17.26 -13.41 6.14
C CYS A 119 -18.28 -13.40 4.99
N VAL A 120 -17.81 -13.33 3.74
CA VAL A 120 -18.68 -13.42 2.55
C VAL A 120 -19.37 -14.79 2.46
N PHE A 121 -18.66 -15.89 2.76
CA PHE A 121 -19.24 -17.24 2.74
C PHE A 121 -20.24 -17.50 3.88
N CYS A 122 -20.05 -16.90 5.05
CA CYS A 122 -20.95 -17.03 6.20
C CYS A 122 -22.16 -16.07 6.16
N GLN A 123 -22.21 -15.15 5.20
CA GLN A 123 -23.37 -14.27 4.95
C GLN A 123 -24.42 -14.89 4.00
N ILE A 124 -24.22 -16.14 3.59
CA ILE A 124 -25.19 -17.00 2.87
C ILE A 124 -25.69 -18.07 3.83
#